data_AF-A0A1W0W0U3-F1
#
_entry.id   AF-A0A1W0W0U3-F1
#
_cell.length_a   1.000
_cell.length_b   1.000
_cell.length_c   1.000
_cell.angle_alpha   90.00
_cell.angle_beta   90.00
_cell.angle_gamma   90.00
#
_symmetry.space_group_name_H-M   'P 1'
#
loop_
_entity.id
_entity.type
_entity.pdbx_description
1 polymer ?
#
loop_
_entity_poly.entity_id
_entity_poly.type
_entity_poly.pdbx_seq_one_letter_code
_entity_poly.pdbx_strand_id
1 'polypeptide(L)'
;MRPRLPPNVPLSLLANSLSSPLPCTLAHLMVSQERQEPALPLPSNSSSAKRAAASMDASSPAPPLLLRAPTPSPSIDLPAAAGKAAAVFDLRREPKIPAPFLWPHEEARPTSAAELEVPVVDVGVLRNGDRAGLRRAAAQVASACATHGFFQVCGHGVDAALGRAALDGASDFFRLPLADKQRARRVPGTVSGYTSAHADRFASKLPWKETLSFGFHDGAASPVVVDYFTGTLGQDFEPMGRVYQRYCEKMKELSLTIMELLELSLGVERGYYREFFEDSRSIMRCNYYPPCPEPERTLGTGPHCDPTALTILLQDDVGGLEVLVDGEWRPVRPVPGAMVINIGDTFMALTLIISCRGSRSVVRSVVPSRAV
;
A
#
# COMPACT_ATOMS: atom_id res chain seq x y z
N MET A 1 -30.32 -34.49 -15.47
CA MET A 1 -30.77 -33.72 -14.29
C MET A 1 -29.90 -32.48 -14.16
N ARG A 2 -30.47 -31.28 -14.31
CA ARG A 2 -29.74 -30.01 -14.07
C ARG A 2 -29.67 -29.77 -12.55
N PRO A 3 -28.53 -29.40 -11.97
CA PRO A 3 -28.46 -29.10 -10.55
C PRO A 3 -29.26 -27.84 -10.25
N ARG A 4 -30.20 -27.93 -9.30
CA ARG A 4 -30.98 -26.78 -8.81
C ARG A 4 -30.05 -25.92 -7.95
N LEU A 5 -29.87 -24.66 -8.34
CA LEU A 5 -29.24 -23.64 -7.49
C LEU A 5 -30.13 -23.37 -6.25
N PRO A 6 -29.54 -23.06 -5.09
CA PRO A 6 -30.30 -22.68 -3.89
C PRO A 6 -31.08 -21.38 -4.13
N PRO A 7 -32.28 -21.22 -3.55
CA PRO A 7 -33.06 -19.99 -3.69
C PRO A 7 -32.41 -18.88 -2.85
N ASN A 8 -32.35 -17.67 -3.40
CA ASN A 8 -31.79 -16.42 -2.82
C ASN A 8 -30.31 -16.11 -3.10
N VAL A 9 -29.87 -16.18 -4.35
CA VAL A 9 -28.80 -15.30 -4.85
C VAL A 9 -29.43 -14.22 -5.72
N PRO A 10 -29.25 -12.92 -5.44
CA PRO A 10 -29.73 -11.86 -6.33
C PRO A 10 -29.16 -12.04 -7.73
N LEU A 11 -30.04 -12.06 -8.75
CA LEU A 11 -29.68 -12.21 -10.17
C LEU A 11 -28.70 -11.13 -10.67
N SER A 12 -28.51 -10.03 -9.94
CA SER A 12 -27.54 -8.97 -10.24
C SER A 12 -26.08 -9.39 -10.02
N LEU A 13 -25.80 -10.41 -9.19
CA LEU A 13 -24.44 -10.92 -8.95
C LEU A 13 -24.04 -12.07 -9.89
N LEU A 14 -25.00 -12.72 -10.55
CA LEU A 14 -24.76 -13.86 -11.45
C LEU A 14 -24.64 -13.47 -12.94
N ALA A 15 -24.89 -12.21 -13.30
CA ALA A 15 -24.98 -11.78 -14.70
C ALA A 15 -23.64 -11.48 -15.41
N ASN A 16 -22.49 -11.54 -14.73
CA ASN A 16 -21.19 -11.16 -15.33
C ASN A 16 -20.22 -12.32 -15.63
N SER A 17 -20.69 -13.57 -15.58
CA SER A 17 -19.86 -14.78 -15.72
C SER A 17 -19.25 -15.03 -17.12
N LEU A 18 -19.39 -14.13 -18.08
CA LEU A 18 -18.91 -14.31 -19.47
C LEU A 18 -17.90 -13.25 -19.96
N SER A 19 -17.53 -12.27 -19.14
CA SER A 19 -16.51 -11.28 -19.51
C SER A 19 -15.18 -11.56 -18.81
N SER A 20 -14.08 -11.44 -19.55
CA SER A 20 -12.72 -11.48 -18.99
C SER A 20 -12.58 -10.53 -17.80
N PRO A 21 -11.83 -10.91 -16.74
CA PRO A 21 -11.57 -10.06 -15.57
C PRO A 21 -11.01 -8.69 -15.99
N LEU A 22 -11.42 -7.63 -15.30
CA LEU A 22 -10.82 -6.31 -15.49
C LEU A 22 -9.38 -6.32 -14.97
N PRO A 23 -8.44 -5.59 -15.61
CA PRO A 23 -7.09 -5.43 -15.12
C PRO A 23 -7.06 -4.60 -13.82
N CYS A 24 -6.85 -5.27 -12.70
CA CYS A 24 -6.88 -4.69 -11.37
C CYS A 24 -5.62 -5.06 -10.59
N THR A 25 -5.17 -4.13 -9.74
CA THR A 25 -4.10 -4.40 -8.77
C THR A 25 -4.61 -4.20 -7.35
N LEU A 26 -4.09 -4.99 -6.42
CA LEU A 26 -4.39 -4.88 -4.98
C LEU A 26 -3.12 -4.48 -4.24
N ALA A 27 -3.14 -3.31 -3.62
CA ALA A 27 -2.06 -2.81 -2.78
C ALA A 27 -2.49 -2.83 -1.32
N HIS A 28 -1.79 -3.61 -0.50
CA HIS A 28 -1.90 -3.56 0.96
C HIS A 28 -0.80 -2.65 1.50
N LEU A 29 -1.21 -1.55 2.13
CA LEU A 29 -0.33 -0.49 2.58
C LEU A 29 -0.25 -0.54 4.11
N MET A 30 0.90 -0.94 4.67
CA MET A 30 1.11 -0.96 6.12
C MET A 30 1.41 0.45 6.63
N VAL A 31 0.62 0.90 7.59
CA VAL A 31 0.75 2.21 8.24
C VAL A 31 1.17 1.98 9.70
N SER A 32 2.26 2.61 10.12
CA SER A 32 2.66 2.63 11.53
C SER A 32 1.61 3.39 12.35
N GLN A 33 1.30 2.92 13.56
CA GLN A 33 0.61 3.78 14.52
C GLN A 33 1.58 4.87 15.02
N GLU A 34 1.07 6.08 15.23
CA GLU A 34 1.71 7.02 16.16
C GLU A 34 1.60 6.40 17.55
N ARG A 35 2.73 5.97 18.15
CA ARG A 35 2.72 5.64 19.58
C ARG A 35 2.46 6.95 20.32
N GLN A 36 1.28 7.08 20.91
CA GLN A 36 1.07 8.05 21.97
C GLN A 36 1.96 7.61 23.13
N GLU A 37 3.04 8.35 23.41
CA GLU A 37 3.81 8.08 24.61
C GLU A 37 2.87 8.11 25.83
N PRO A 38 2.95 7.13 26.75
CA PRO A 38 2.20 7.21 27.98
C PRO A 38 2.59 8.52 28.67
N ALA A 39 1.59 9.34 29.01
CA ALA A 39 1.82 10.59 29.71
C ALA A 39 2.69 10.32 30.95
N LEU A 40 3.90 10.87 30.96
CA LEU A 40 4.77 10.82 32.13
C LEU A 40 3.99 11.36 33.34
N PRO A 41 3.94 10.65 34.48
CA PRO A 41 3.26 11.16 35.65
C PRO A 41 3.91 12.48 36.06
N LEU A 42 3.10 13.54 36.15
CA LEU A 42 3.55 14.85 36.59
C LEU A 42 4.19 14.71 37.98
N PRO A 43 5.42 15.20 38.19
CA PRO A 43 6.04 15.16 39.50
C PRO A 43 5.21 16.00 40.48
N SER A 44 4.78 15.37 41.57
CA SER A 44 4.12 16.04 42.68
C SER A 44 5.09 17.07 43.29
N ASN A 45 4.69 18.35 43.28
CA ASN A 45 5.43 19.41 43.94
C ASN A 45 5.45 19.21 45.46
N SER A 46 6.55 18.66 45.99
CA SER A 46 6.94 18.87 47.37
C SER A 46 8.37 19.44 47.39
N SER A 47 8.45 20.73 47.67
CA SER A 47 9.70 21.46 47.88
C SER A 47 10.45 20.94 49.10
N SER A 48 11.74 20.67 48.97
CA SER A 48 12.76 21.00 49.97
C SER A 48 14.16 20.82 49.39
N ALA A 49 14.87 21.93 49.32
CA ALA A 49 16.24 22.03 48.83
C ALA A 49 17.24 21.27 49.71
N LYS A 50 18.31 20.74 49.09
CA LYS A 50 19.67 20.77 49.65
C LYS A 50 20.70 20.60 48.53
N ARG A 51 21.51 21.65 48.33
CA ARG A 51 22.79 21.60 47.61
C ARG A 51 23.77 20.75 48.40
N ALA A 52 24.46 19.83 47.72
CA ALA A 52 25.75 19.32 48.13
C ALA A 52 26.62 19.14 46.88
N ALA A 53 27.83 19.69 46.93
CA ALA A 53 28.86 19.53 45.91
C ALA A 53 29.71 18.29 46.24
N ALA A 54 30.08 17.49 45.25
CA ALA A 54 31.21 16.56 45.33
C ALA A 54 31.71 16.13 43.93
N SER A 55 33.02 16.35 43.76
CA SER A 55 34.07 15.73 42.94
C SER A 55 33.77 15.03 41.62
N MET A 56 34.59 15.40 40.63
CA MET A 56 34.89 14.65 39.41
C MET A 56 35.52 13.28 39.73
N ASP A 57 35.02 12.23 39.11
CA ASP A 57 35.81 11.05 38.75
C ASP A 57 35.46 10.65 37.32
N ALA A 58 36.50 10.40 36.52
CA ALA A 58 36.45 10.24 35.08
C ALA A 58 36.71 8.77 34.74
N SER A 59 35.65 7.96 34.65
CA SER A 59 35.65 6.69 33.91
C SER A 59 34.23 6.10 33.81
N SER A 60 33.49 6.43 32.74
CA SER A 60 32.34 5.65 32.31
C SER A 60 31.98 5.99 30.85
N PRO A 61 31.63 5.01 29.99
CA PRO A 61 31.23 5.30 28.62
C PRO A 61 29.91 6.07 28.62
N ALA A 62 29.84 7.11 27.78
CA ALA A 62 28.66 7.97 27.68
C ALA A 62 27.39 7.16 27.38
N PRO A 63 26.26 7.43 28.07
CA PRO A 63 24.98 6.83 27.71
C PRO A 63 24.55 7.33 26.31
N PRO A 64 23.74 6.54 25.58
CA PRO A 64 23.22 6.99 24.29
C PRO A 64 22.46 8.30 24.48
N LEU A 65 22.74 9.27 23.60
CA LEU A 65 22.05 10.54 23.54
C LEU A 65 20.55 10.27 23.32
N LEU A 66 19.76 10.36 24.38
CA LEU A 66 18.31 10.47 24.29
C LEU A 66 18.01 11.78 23.55
N LEU A 67 17.58 11.64 22.29
CA LEU A 67 17.04 12.75 21.52
C LEU A 67 15.87 13.34 22.31
N ARG A 68 16.02 14.60 22.71
CA ARG A 68 14.96 15.40 23.28
C ARG A 68 13.82 15.46 22.26
N ALA A 69 12.60 15.15 22.71
CA ALA A 69 11.41 15.19 21.87
C ALA A 69 11.37 16.48 21.04
N PRO A 70 11.08 16.42 19.73
CA PRO A 70 10.86 17.62 18.94
C PRO A 70 9.72 18.41 19.58
N THR A 71 9.92 19.71 19.78
CA THR A 71 8.80 20.61 20.05
C THR A 71 7.74 20.42 18.97
N PRO A 72 6.44 20.32 19.31
CA PRO A 72 5.40 20.13 18.30
C PRO A 72 5.54 21.24 17.27
N SER A 73 5.85 20.84 16.03
CA SER A 73 5.82 21.76 14.91
C SER A 73 4.37 22.23 14.77
N PRO A 74 4.14 23.52 14.44
CA PRO A 74 2.79 23.99 14.23
C PRO A 74 2.15 23.12 13.15
N SER A 75 0.97 22.58 13.46
CA SER A 75 0.11 21.90 12.51
C SER A 75 0.05 22.75 11.25
N ILE A 76 0.52 22.20 10.13
CA ILE A 76 0.25 22.81 8.83
C ILE A 76 -1.24 22.58 8.60
N ASP A 77 -2.03 23.59 8.95
CA ASP A 77 -3.42 23.70 8.55
C ASP A 77 -3.44 23.75 7.02
N LEU A 78 -3.69 22.59 6.39
CA LEU A 78 -4.10 22.54 5.01
C LEU A 78 -5.42 23.32 4.92
N PRO A 79 -5.51 24.38 4.10
CA PRO A 79 -6.74 25.14 3.99
C PRO A 79 -7.87 24.20 3.56
N ALA A 80 -8.91 24.14 4.38
CA ALA A 80 -10.14 23.44 4.05
C ALA A 80 -10.70 24.05 2.76
N ALA A 81 -10.46 23.38 1.63
CA ALA A 81 -11.04 23.79 0.36
C ALA A 81 -12.55 23.65 0.47
N ALA A 82 -13.24 24.79 0.43
CA ALA A 82 -14.69 24.87 0.46
C ALA A 82 -15.31 24.08 -0.71
N GLY A 83 -16.01 23.00 -0.38
CA GLY A 83 -17.32 22.62 -0.93
C GLY A 83 -17.58 22.70 -2.43
N LYS A 84 -16.67 22.25 -3.31
CA LYS A 84 -17.08 21.77 -4.64
C LYS A 84 -17.16 20.26 -4.62
N ALA A 85 -18.31 19.70 -5.01
CA ALA A 85 -18.42 18.27 -5.24
C ALA A 85 -17.34 17.87 -6.26
N ALA A 86 -16.39 17.03 -5.84
CA ALA A 86 -15.33 16.53 -6.71
C ALA A 86 -15.95 15.97 -8.00
N ALA A 87 -15.43 16.39 -9.16
CA ALA A 87 -15.88 15.88 -10.45
C ALA A 87 -15.70 14.36 -10.49
N VAL A 88 -16.75 13.63 -10.89
CA VAL A 88 -16.67 12.18 -11.04
C VAL A 88 -16.69 11.85 -12.53
N PHE A 89 -15.63 11.18 -12.98
CA PHE A 89 -15.42 10.82 -14.38
C PHE A 89 -15.79 9.35 -14.60
N ASP A 90 -16.42 9.02 -15.72
CA ASP A 90 -16.60 7.64 -16.18
C ASP A 90 -15.54 7.31 -17.22
N LEU A 91 -14.34 6.96 -16.75
CA LEU A 91 -13.14 6.79 -17.57
C LEU A 91 -13.29 5.72 -18.68
N ARG A 92 -14.26 4.81 -18.56
CA ARG A 92 -14.49 3.73 -19.53
C ARG A 92 -15.12 4.20 -20.84
N ARG A 93 -15.78 5.35 -20.84
CA ARG A 93 -16.61 5.83 -21.96
C ARG A 93 -16.04 7.03 -22.70
N GLU A 94 -14.87 7.50 -22.29
CA GLU A 94 -14.26 8.70 -22.86
C GLU A 94 -13.56 8.39 -24.19
N PRO A 95 -13.95 9.02 -25.31
CA PRO A 95 -13.32 8.78 -26.61
C PRO A 95 -11.94 9.45 -26.75
N LYS A 96 -11.66 10.43 -25.88
CA LYS A 96 -10.42 11.23 -25.82
C LYS A 96 -10.10 11.53 -24.36
N ILE A 97 -8.83 11.63 -23.97
CA ILE A 97 -8.51 11.97 -22.58
C ILE A 97 -8.86 13.44 -22.29
N PRO A 98 -9.61 13.74 -21.20
CA PRO A 98 -9.92 15.12 -20.83
C PRO A 98 -8.67 15.88 -20.37
N ALA A 99 -8.67 17.22 -20.52
CA ALA A 99 -7.50 18.05 -20.21
C ALA A 99 -6.90 17.86 -18.79
N PRO A 100 -7.69 17.66 -17.72
CA PRO A 100 -7.13 17.38 -16.39
C PRO A 100 -6.30 16.10 -16.30
N PHE A 101 -6.46 15.15 -17.22
CA PHE A 101 -5.73 13.88 -17.28
C PHE A 101 -4.46 13.97 -18.14
N LEU A 102 -4.15 15.14 -18.72
CA LEU A 102 -2.92 15.36 -19.45
C LEU A 102 -1.76 15.52 -18.48
N TRP A 103 -0.75 14.67 -18.64
CA TRP A 103 0.50 14.76 -17.92
C TRP A 103 1.55 15.49 -18.76
N PRO A 104 2.42 16.33 -18.15
CA PRO A 104 3.52 16.96 -18.89
C PRO A 104 4.43 15.89 -19.51
N HIS A 105 4.90 16.13 -20.73
CA HIS A 105 5.78 15.21 -21.45
C HIS A 105 7.05 14.83 -20.65
N GLU A 106 7.58 15.77 -19.86
CA GLU A 106 8.74 15.54 -19.00
C GLU A 106 8.50 14.58 -17.83
N GLU A 107 7.23 14.39 -17.43
CA GLU A 107 6.81 13.45 -16.37
C GLU A 107 6.29 12.14 -16.97
N ALA A 108 5.69 12.21 -18.16
CA ALA A 108 5.29 11.06 -18.98
C ALA A 108 6.43 10.56 -19.89
N ARG A 109 7.69 10.67 -19.44
CA ARG A 109 8.86 10.21 -20.21
C ARG A 109 8.68 8.78 -20.71
N PRO A 110 9.21 8.44 -21.89
CA PRO A 110 9.19 7.09 -22.39
C PRO A 110 9.80 6.12 -21.38
N THR A 111 9.15 4.98 -21.21
CA THR A 111 9.68 3.84 -20.46
C THR A 111 11.01 3.40 -21.07
N SER A 112 12.01 3.13 -20.23
CA SER A 112 13.25 2.50 -20.70
C SER A 112 12.94 1.11 -21.25
N ALA A 113 13.61 0.72 -22.33
CA ALA A 113 13.49 -0.65 -22.85
C ALA A 113 14.07 -1.70 -21.89
N ALA A 114 14.93 -1.28 -20.96
CA ALA A 114 15.55 -2.16 -19.98
C ALA A 114 14.64 -2.33 -18.75
N GLU A 115 14.22 -3.56 -18.49
CA GLU A 115 13.49 -3.94 -17.28
C GLU A 115 14.36 -3.75 -16.02
N LEU A 116 13.70 -3.47 -14.89
CA LEU A 116 14.38 -3.47 -13.60
C LEU A 116 14.61 -4.92 -13.16
N GLU A 117 15.86 -5.25 -12.82
CA GLU A 117 16.18 -6.53 -12.18
C GLU A 117 15.69 -6.54 -10.73
N VAL A 118 14.44 -6.98 -10.53
CA VAL A 118 13.84 -7.10 -9.20
C VAL A 118 14.00 -8.53 -8.70
N PRO A 119 14.75 -8.79 -7.61
CA PRO A 119 14.99 -10.15 -7.14
C PRO A 119 13.70 -10.79 -6.64
N VAL A 120 13.53 -12.08 -6.93
CA VAL A 120 12.46 -12.92 -6.33
C VAL A 120 13.04 -13.63 -5.11
N VAL A 121 12.44 -13.36 -3.95
CA VAL A 121 12.88 -13.81 -2.62
C VAL A 121 11.88 -14.82 -2.08
N ASP A 122 12.34 -16.04 -1.80
CA ASP A 122 11.50 -17.06 -1.16
C ASP A 122 11.40 -16.77 0.34
N VAL A 123 10.24 -16.30 0.79
CA VAL A 123 9.99 -16.05 2.23
C VAL A 123 9.54 -17.31 2.97
N GLY A 124 9.32 -18.43 2.27
CA GLY A 124 9.06 -19.74 2.86
C GLY A 124 10.22 -20.27 3.71
N VAL A 125 11.44 -19.78 3.46
CA VAL A 125 12.64 -20.13 4.24
C VAL A 125 12.51 -19.81 5.73
N LEU A 126 11.71 -18.79 6.10
CA LEU A 126 11.43 -18.43 7.50
C LEU A 126 10.62 -19.50 8.24
N ARG A 127 9.75 -20.23 7.54
CA ARG A 127 8.90 -21.29 8.11
C ARG A 127 9.59 -22.65 8.14
N ASN A 128 10.49 -22.89 7.19
CA ASN A 128 11.10 -24.22 6.98
C ASN A 128 12.42 -24.42 7.75
N GLY A 129 12.93 -23.39 8.44
CA GLY A 129 14.17 -23.47 9.23
C GLY A 129 15.46 -23.53 8.39
N ASP A 130 15.40 -23.22 7.09
CA ASP A 130 16.57 -23.19 6.21
C ASP A 130 17.44 -21.95 6.51
N ARG A 131 18.47 -22.13 7.35
CA ARG A 131 19.42 -21.06 7.70
C ARG A 131 20.20 -20.53 6.50
N ALA A 132 20.53 -21.37 5.53
CA ALA A 132 21.30 -20.95 4.37
C ALA A 132 20.41 -20.15 3.41
N GLY A 133 19.19 -20.62 3.17
CA GLY A 133 18.15 -19.88 2.44
C GLY A 133 17.82 -18.55 3.08
N LEU A 134 17.67 -18.50 4.40
CA LEU A 134 17.39 -17.26 5.12
C LEU A 134 18.50 -16.21 4.94
N ARG A 135 19.77 -16.62 5.00
CA ARG A 135 20.91 -15.71 4.74
C ARG A 135 20.91 -15.19 3.31
N ARG A 136 20.60 -16.04 2.32
CA ARG A 136 20.49 -15.62 0.91
C ARG A 136 19.34 -14.63 0.73
N ALA A 137 18.17 -14.93 1.28
CA ALA A 137 17.00 -14.05 1.23
C ALA A 137 17.29 -12.67 1.85
N ALA A 138 17.90 -12.65 3.04
CA ALA A 138 18.28 -11.39 3.70
C ALA A 138 19.30 -10.58 2.87
N ALA A 139 20.29 -11.23 2.25
CA ALA A 139 21.25 -10.56 1.38
C ALA A 139 20.61 -9.99 0.10
N GLN A 140 19.67 -10.71 -0.52
CA GLN A 140 18.91 -10.22 -1.67
C GLN A 140 18.07 -8.99 -1.30
N VAL A 141 17.39 -9.03 -0.15
CA VAL A 141 16.61 -7.89 0.36
C VAL A 141 17.51 -6.70 0.67
N ALA A 142 18.65 -6.91 1.33
CA ALA A 142 19.61 -5.83 1.61
C ALA A 142 20.08 -5.15 0.31
N SER A 143 20.43 -5.94 -0.71
CA SER A 143 20.87 -5.43 -2.00
C SER A 143 19.76 -4.67 -2.75
N ALA A 144 18.53 -5.19 -2.75
CA ALA A 144 17.38 -4.53 -3.34
C ALA A 144 17.06 -3.19 -2.65
N CYS A 145 17.04 -3.20 -1.31
CA CYS A 145 16.76 -2.01 -0.51
C CYS A 145 17.83 -0.92 -0.66
N ALA A 146 19.11 -1.29 -0.80
CA ALA A 146 20.20 -0.33 -1.00
C ALA A 146 20.16 0.36 -2.39
N THR A 147 19.61 -0.32 -3.40
CA THR A 147 19.64 0.12 -4.79
C THR A 147 18.36 0.84 -5.20
N HIS A 148 17.22 0.17 -5.13
CA HIS A 148 15.95 0.68 -5.69
C HIS A 148 14.73 0.49 -4.79
N GLY A 149 14.82 -0.30 -3.71
CA GLY A 149 13.76 -0.46 -2.70
C GLY A 149 12.62 -1.41 -3.09
N PHE A 150 12.81 -2.23 -4.12
CA PHE A 150 11.82 -3.21 -4.60
C PHE A 150 12.35 -4.63 -4.58
N PHE A 151 11.51 -5.59 -4.20
CA PHE A 151 11.78 -7.01 -4.39
C PHE A 151 10.45 -7.73 -4.58
N GLN A 152 10.47 -8.92 -5.18
CA GLN A 152 9.29 -9.78 -5.28
C GLN A 152 9.42 -10.91 -4.28
N VAL A 153 8.30 -11.37 -3.72
CA VAL A 153 8.29 -12.49 -2.77
C VAL A 153 7.50 -13.67 -3.32
N CYS A 154 8.05 -14.87 -3.16
CA CYS A 154 7.37 -16.13 -3.41
C CYS A 154 7.38 -16.99 -2.13
N GLY A 155 6.67 -18.13 -2.14
CA GLY A 155 6.57 -18.96 -0.93
C GLY A 155 5.89 -18.25 0.24
N HIS A 156 5.09 -17.20 -0.03
CA HIS A 156 4.46 -16.34 0.98
C HIS A 156 3.31 -17.01 1.75
N GLY A 157 2.80 -18.16 1.30
CA GLY A 157 1.79 -18.94 2.02
C GLY A 157 0.37 -18.37 1.94
N VAL A 158 0.14 -17.37 1.09
CA VAL A 158 -1.20 -16.87 0.78
C VAL A 158 -1.81 -17.78 -0.27
N ASP A 159 -3.01 -18.30 -0.01
CA ASP A 159 -3.74 -19.15 -0.95
C ASP A 159 -4.00 -18.40 -2.26
N ALA A 160 -3.58 -19.00 -3.38
CA ALA A 160 -3.79 -18.44 -4.71
C ALA A 160 -5.27 -18.22 -5.01
N ALA A 161 -6.15 -19.09 -4.51
CA ALA A 161 -7.60 -18.94 -4.67
C ALA A 161 -8.14 -17.71 -3.92
N LEU A 162 -7.58 -17.39 -2.75
CA LEU A 162 -7.95 -16.20 -1.98
C LEU A 162 -7.49 -14.92 -2.68
N GLY A 163 -6.26 -14.89 -3.19
CA GLY A 163 -5.76 -13.76 -3.98
C GLY A 163 -6.59 -13.55 -5.26
N ARG A 164 -6.93 -14.64 -5.95
CA ARG A 164 -7.81 -14.59 -7.12
C ARG A 164 -9.21 -14.07 -6.79
N ALA A 165 -9.83 -14.57 -5.71
CA ALA A 165 -11.13 -14.08 -5.27
C ALA A 165 -11.11 -12.59 -4.90
N ALA A 166 -10.03 -12.08 -4.32
CA ALA A 166 -9.87 -10.67 -4.01
C ALA A 166 -9.72 -9.81 -5.29
N LEU A 167 -9.01 -10.29 -6.31
CA LEU A 167 -8.91 -9.63 -7.62
C LEU A 167 -10.26 -9.64 -8.36
N ASP A 168 -10.96 -10.77 -8.34
CA ASP A 168 -12.29 -10.90 -8.94
C ASP A 168 -13.29 -9.96 -8.24
N GLY A 169 -13.24 -9.87 -6.91
CA GLY A 169 -14.04 -8.90 -6.15
C GLY A 169 -13.79 -7.45 -6.54
N ALA A 170 -12.54 -7.07 -6.81
CA ALA A 170 -12.20 -5.73 -7.28
C ALA A 170 -12.79 -5.50 -8.67
N SER A 171 -12.56 -6.44 -9.59
CA SER A 171 -13.11 -6.40 -10.94
C SER A 171 -14.63 -6.26 -10.93
N ASP A 172 -15.33 -7.04 -10.10
CA ASP A 172 -16.79 -7.00 -9.98
C ASP A 172 -17.27 -5.66 -9.42
N PHE A 173 -16.60 -5.12 -8.40
CA PHE A 173 -16.90 -3.78 -7.89
C PHE A 173 -16.74 -2.70 -8.99
N PHE A 174 -15.62 -2.70 -9.73
CA PHE A 174 -15.37 -1.66 -10.74
C PHE A 174 -16.27 -1.79 -11.99
N ARG A 175 -16.83 -2.99 -12.24
CA ARG A 175 -17.86 -3.20 -13.28
C ARG A 175 -19.18 -2.54 -12.95
N LEU A 176 -19.52 -2.37 -11.68
CA LEU A 176 -20.79 -1.80 -11.24
C LEU A 176 -21.10 -0.45 -11.95
N PRO A 177 -22.38 -0.12 -12.14
CA PRO A 177 -22.79 1.22 -12.54
C PRO A 177 -22.16 2.29 -11.64
N LEU A 178 -21.83 3.45 -12.22
CA LEU A 178 -21.18 4.53 -11.47
C LEU A 178 -21.99 4.94 -10.23
N ALA A 179 -23.32 4.95 -10.33
CA ALA A 179 -24.22 5.26 -9.22
C ALA A 179 -24.03 4.32 -8.02
N ASP A 180 -23.81 3.02 -8.27
CA ASP A 180 -23.58 2.05 -7.21
C ASP A 180 -22.19 2.20 -6.59
N LYS A 181 -21.15 2.43 -7.41
CA LYS A 181 -19.80 2.73 -6.92
C LYS A 181 -19.77 4.00 -6.06
N GLN A 182 -20.56 5.01 -6.42
CA GLN A 182 -20.70 6.27 -5.67
C GLN A 182 -21.31 6.10 -4.28
N ARG A 183 -22.01 4.99 -3.99
CA ARG A 183 -22.46 4.69 -2.62
C ARG A 183 -21.28 4.52 -1.66
N ALA A 184 -20.13 4.08 -2.18
CA ALA A 184 -18.88 4.03 -1.44
C ALA A 184 -18.01 5.27 -1.58
N ARG A 185 -18.50 6.40 -2.11
CA ARG A 185 -17.70 7.61 -2.34
C ARG A 185 -16.87 7.99 -1.11
N ARG A 186 -15.58 8.25 -1.33
CA ARG A 186 -14.66 8.68 -0.27
C ARG A 186 -15.18 9.93 0.44
N VAL A 187 -15.28 9.83 1.76
CA VAL A 187 -15.65 10.95 2.62
C VAL A 187 -14.41 11.84 2.83
N PRO A 188 -14.52 13.18 2.67
CA PRO A 188 -13.42 14.10 2.94
C PRO A 188 -12.82 13.86 4.33
N GLY A 189 -11.48 13.91 4.43
CA GLY A 189 -10.76 13.63 5.68
C GLY A 189 -10.54 12.14 5.98
N THR A 190 -11.13 11.23 5.20
CA THR A 190 -10.90 9.77 5.35
C THR A 190 -10.05 9.23 4.21
N VAL A 191 -9.38 8.09 4.46
CA VAL A 191 -8.68 7.32 3.43
C VAL A 191 -9.57 6.28 2.74
N SER A 192 -10.71 5.94 3.35
CA SER A 192 -11.62 4.90 2.89
C SER A 192 -12.66 5.43 1.89
N GLY A 193 -12.99 4.61 0.90
CA GLY A 193 -13.99 4.90 -0.12
C GLY A 193 -13.46 4.85 -1.54
N TYR A 194 -14.42 4.95 -2.46
CA TYR A 194 -14.27 5.01 -3.89
C TYR A 194 -13.89 6.42 -4.35
N THR A 195 -12.92 6.49 -5.26
CA THR A 195 -12.59 7.70 -6.00
C THR A 195 -12.29 7.38 -7.45
N SER A 196 -12.82 8.21 -8.35
CA SER A 196 -12.36 8.29 -9.73
C SER A 196 -11.23 9.31 -9.81
N ALA A 197 -10.05 8.88 -10.27
CA ALA A 197 -8.92 9.74 -10.61
C ALA A 197 -8.38 10.63 -9.48
N HIS A 198 -8.72 10.33 -8.21
CA HIS A 198 -8.43 11.22 -7.07
C HIS A 198 -8.80 12.71 -7.32
N ALA A 199 -9.85 12.95 -8.12
CA ALA A 199 -10.33 14.29 -8.46
C ALA A 199 -10.87 15.07 -7.25
N ASP A 200 -10.97 14.42 -6.09
CA ASP A 200 -11.24 15.04 -4.80
C ASP A 200 -10.01 15.72 -4.19
N ARG A 201 -8.80 15.42 -4.66
CA ARG A 201 -7.53 15.98 -4.16
C ARG A 201 -6.81 16.88 -5.14
N PHE A 202 -6.98 16.63 -6.45
CA PHE A 202 -6.24 17.33 -7.50
C PHE A 202 -7.18 17.94 -8.53
N ALA A 203 -6.77 19.05 -9.14
CA ALA A 203 -7.51 19.72 -10.22
C ALA A 203 -6.89 19.52 -11.61
N SER A 204 -5.66 19.01 -11.67
CA SER A 204 -4.89 18.71 -12.89
C SER A 204 -3.92 17.57 -12.61
N LYS A 205 -3.33 16.96 -13.66
CA LYS A 205 -2.52 15.74 -13.58
C LYS A 205 -3.27 14.61 -12.86
N LEU A 206 -4.53 14.43 -13.23
CA LEU A 206 -5.37 13.40 -12.67
C LEU A 206 -4.85 12.02 -13.13
N PRO A 207 -4.69 11.06 -12.22
CA PRO A 207 -4.36 9.69 -12.60
C PRO A 207 -5.52 9.02 -13.35
N TRP A 208 -5.21 8.32 -14.43
CA TRP A 208 -6.17 7.53 -15.21
C TRP A 208 -6.47 6.19 -14.52
N LYS A 209 -7.15 6.26 -13.38
CA LYS A 209 -7.57 5.09 -12.61
C LYS A 209 -8.81 5.34 -11.77
N GLU A 210 -9.45 4.24 -11.40
CA GLU A 210 -10.41 4.17 -10.31
C GLU A 210 -9.76 3.50 -9.10
N THR A 211 -10.16 3.93 -7.90
CA THR A 211 -9.61 3.40 -6.64
C THR A 211 -10.73 3.14 -5.65
N LEU A 212 -10.73 1.97 -5.00
CA LEU A 212 -11.49 1.70 -3.78
C LEU A 212 -10.48 1.45 -2.65
N SER A 213 -10.64 2.14 -1.51
CA SER A 213 -9.78 1.94 -0.35
C SER A 213 -10.59 1.68 0.91
N PHE A 214 -10.04 0.88 1.83
CA PHE A 214 -10.64 0.63 3.13
C PHE A 214 -9.57 0.23 4.15
N GLY A 215 -9.81 0.59 5.41
CA GLY A 215 -8.88 0.29 6.50
C GLY A 215 -9.03 -1.16 6.99
N PHE A 216 -7.93 -1.70 7.50
CA PHE A 216 -7.91 -2.93 8.27
C PHE A 216 -6.99 -2.75 9.48
N HIS A 217 -7.42 -3.25 10.62
CA HIS A 217 -6.61 -3.39 11.82
C HIS A 217 -7.03 -4.66 12.55
N ASP A 218 -6.08 -5.29 13.23
CA ASP A 218 -6.33 -6.49 14.01
C ASP A 218 -6.97 -6.14 15.38
N GLY A 219 -7.45 -7.15 16.10
CA GLY A 219 -7.97 -7.02 17.47
C GLY A 219 -9.30 -6.27 17.58
N ALA A 220 -10.00 -6.05 16.47
CA ALA A 220 -11.32 -5.45 16.49
C ALA A 220 -12.37 -6.43 17.05
N ALA A 221 -13.36 -5.90 17.78
CA ALA A 221 -14.47 -6.70 18.29
C ALA A 221 -15.39 -7.25 17.18
N SER A 222 -15.28 -6.72 15.96
CA SER A 222 -16.06 -7.08 14.78
C SER A 222 -15.18 -7.11 13.52
N PRO A 223 -15.57 -7.84 12.46
CA PRO A 223 -14.82 -7.90 11.21
C PRO A 223 -14.91 -6.57 10.45
N VAL A 224 -13.99 -5.65 10.76
CA VAL A 224 -14.02 -4.25 10.28
C VAL A 224 -14.17 -4.08 8.77
N VAL A 225 -13.64 -5.01 7.98
CA VAL A 225 -13.78 -4.96 6.52
C VAL A 225 -15.18 -5.39 6.11
N VAL A 226 -15.74 -6.45 6.69
CA VAL A 226 -17.13 -6.88 6.43
C VAL A 226 -18.10 -5.78 6.82
N ASP A 227 -17.89 -5.15 7.97
CA ASP A 227 -18.71 -4.03 8.46
C ASP A 227 -18.63 -2.83 7.51
N TYR A 228 -17.44 -2.52 7.00
CA TYR A 228 -17.27 -1.49 5.99
C TYR A 228 -18.10 -1.77 4.74
N PHE A 229 -17.99 -2.98 4.16
CA PHE A 229 -18.70 -3.35 2.94
C PHE A 229 -20.22 -3.36 3.16
N THR A 230 -20.70 -3.95 4.25
CA THR A 230 -22.14 -4.03 4.53
C THR A 230 -22.74 -2.68 4.91
N GLY A 231 -22.03 -1.87 5.70
CA GLY A 231 -22.47 -0.53 6.09
C GLY A 231 -22.47 0.46 4.93
N THR A 232 -21.54 0.31 3.98
CA THR A 232 -21.39 1.25 2.85
C THR A 232 -22.20 0.84 1.63
N LEU A 233 -22.17 -0.46 1.29
CA LEU A 233 -22.73 -1.00 0.05
C LEU A 233 -23.94 -1.91 0.27
N GLY A 234 -24.32 -2.16 1.52
CA GLY A 234 -25.49 -2.98 1.88
C GLY A 234 -25.15 -4.46 2.07
N GLN A 235 -26.10 -5.21 2.61
CA GLN A 235 -25.91 -6.61 3.03
C GLN A 235 -25.51 -7.55 1.90
N ASP A 236 -25.90 -7.27 0.66
CA ASP A 236 -25.51 -8.08 -0.50
C ASP A 236 -23.99 -8.11 -0.76
N PHE A 237 -23.23 -7.16 -0.19
CA PHE A 237 -21.77 -7.08 -0.29
C PHE A 237 -21.03 -7.79 0.85
N GLU A 238 -21.75 -8.40 1.80
CA GLU A 238 -21.14 -9.17 2.89
C GLU A 238 -20.19 -10.29 2.39
N PRO A 239 -20.49 -11.05 1.32
CA PRO A 239 -19.56 -12.06 0.79
C PRO A 239 -18.24 -11.46 0.31
N MET A 240 -18.29 -10.33 -0.40
CA MET A 240 -17.10 -9.59 -0.85
C MET A 240 -16.31 -9.07 0.36
N GLY A 241 -17.02 -8.52 1.35
CA GLY A 241 -16.42 -8.11 2.63
C GLY A 241 -15.66 -9.23 3.32
N ARG A 242 -16.20 -10.47 3.35
CA ARG A 242 -15.54 -11.64 3.95
C ARG A 242 -14.27 -12.05 3.21
N VAL A 243 -14.28 -11.97 1.87
CA VAL A 243 -13.08 -12.25 1.06
C VAL A 243 -11.97 -11.26 1.40
N TYR A 244 -12.28 -9.96 1.40
CA TYR A 244 -11.29 -8.94 1.72
C TYR A 244 -10.85 -8.96 3.18
N GLN A 245 -11.73 -9.28 4.11
CA GLN A 245 -11.38 -9.48 5.52
C GLN A 245 -10.27 -10.54 5.66
N ARG A 246 -10.50 -11.74 5.09
CA ARG A 246 -9.51 -12.83 5.10
C ARG A 246 -8.22 -12.48 4.36
N TYR A 247 -8.34 -11.78 3.23
CA TYR A 247 -7.17 -11.37 2.48
C TYR A 247 -6.33 -10.34 3.26
N CYS A 248 -6.96 -9.35 3.91
CA CYS A 248 -6.26 -8.38 4.76
C CYS A 248 -5.57 -9.04 5.95
N GLU A 249 -6.19 -10.02 6.60
CA GLU A 249 -5.58 -10.83 7.66
C GLU A 249 -4.30 -11.52 7.16
N LYS A 250 -4.36 -12.15 5.98
CA LYS A 250 -3.19 -12.81 5.37
C LYS A 250 -2.11 -11.83 4.92
N MET A 251 -2.48 -10.64 4.44
CA MET A 251 -1.52 -9.58 4.13
C MET A 251 -0.84 -9.03 5.38
N LYS A 252 -1.57 -8.91 6.50
CA LYS A 252 -1.00 -8.53 7.80
C LYS A 252 0.03 -9.56 8.26
N GLU A 253 -0.30 -10.86 8.25
CA GLU A 253 0.66 -11.92 8.57
C GLU A 253 1.91 -11.84 7.69
N LEU A 254 1.75 -11.74 6.37
CA LEU A 254 2.85 -11.63 5.41
C LEU A 254 3.70 -10.37 5.64
N SER A 255 3.07 -9.25 5.96
CA SER A 255 3.75 -7.99 6.21
C SER A 255 4.69 -8.09 7.42
N LEU A 256 4.27 -8.78 8.49
CA LEU A 256 5.12 -9.05 9.65
C LEU A 256 6.26 -10.02 9.33
N THR A 257 6.04 -11.01 8.46
CA THR A 257 7.09 -11.89 7.95
C THR A 257 8.13 -11.11 7.13
N ILE A 258 7.69 -10.12 6.34
CA ILE A 258 8.60 -9.27 5.57
C ILE A 258 9.39 -8.33 6.49
N MET A 259 8.76 -7.78 7.53
CA MET A 259 9.46 -6.97 8.54
C MET A 259 10.56 -7.77 9.24
N GLU A 260 10.29 -9.03 9.58
CA GLU A 260 11.29 -9.95 10.12
C GLU A 260 12.46 -10.17 9.14
N LEU A 261 12.18 -10.31 7.84
CA LEU A 261 13.24 -10.45 6.84
C LEU A 261 14.06 -9.15 6.66
N LEU A 262 13.40 -7.99 6.74
CA LEU A 262 14.05 -6.68 6.65
C LEU A 262 14.98 -6.46 7.84
N GLU A 263 14.59 -6.83 9.06
CA GLU A 263 15.45 -6.68 10.24
C GLU A 263 16.72 -7.54 10.11
N LEU A 264 16.61 -8.77 9.59
CA LEU A 264 17.75 -9.65 9.33
C LEU A 264 18.66 -9.07 8.24
N SER A 265 18.09 -8.45 7.21
CA SER A 265 18.85 -7.78 6.15
C SER A 265 19.67 -6.59 6.66
N LEU A 266 19.21 -5.97 7.75
CA LEU A 266 19.84 -4.82 8.40
C LEU A 266 20.77 -5.21 9.56
N GLY A 267 20.88 -6.51 9.87
CA GLY A 267 21.64 -6.99 11.03
C GLY A 267 21.01 -6.64 12.37
N VAL A 268 19.72 -6.30 12.39
CA VAL A 268 18.93 -6.05 13.60
C VAL A 268 18.54 -7.38 14.24
N GLU A 269 18.34 -7.37 15.56
CA GLU A 269 17.87 -8.54 16.30
C GLU A 269 16.55 -9.07 15.74
N ARG A 270 16.47 -10.40 15.57
CA ARG A 270 15.28 -11.07 15.06
C ARG A 270 14.10 -10.88 16.04
N GLY A 271 12.97 -10.44 15.53
CA GLY A 271 11.75 -10.10 16.27
C GLY A 271 11.53 -8.60 16.44
N TYR A 272 12.55 -7.77 16.30
CA TYR A 272 12.47 -6.34 16.62
C TYR A 272 11.44 -5.57 15.77
N TYR A 273 11.57 -5.59 14.42
CA TYR A 273 10.60 -4.90 13.56
C TYR A 273 9.28 -5.64 13.50
N ARG A 274 9.30 -6.97 13.64
CA ARG A 274 8.07 -7.75 13.74
C ARG A 274 7.20 -7.27 14.92
N GLU A 275 7.78 -7.13 16.10
CA GLU A 275 7.09 -6.63 17.30
C GLU A 275 6.74 -5.15 17.15
N PHE A 276 7.67 -4.33 16.63
CA PHE A 276 7.44 -2.89 16.43
C PHE A 276 6.20 -2.60 15.57
N PHE A 277 5.91 -3.44 14.57
CA PHE A 277 4.78 -3.30 13.65
C PHE A 277 3.61 -4.24 13.98
N GLU A 278 3.59 -4.90 15.12
CA GLU A 278 2.55 -5.87 15.49
C GLU A 278 1.16 -5.20 15.58
N ASP A 279 1.09 -4.00 16.16
CA ASP A 279 -0.13 -3.18 16.29
C ASP A 279 -0.43 -2.32 15.04
N SER A 280 0.36 -2.47 13.97
CA SER A 280 0.22 -1.66 12.77
C SER A 280 -1.17 -1.79 12.13
N ARG A 281 -1.67 -0.66 11.63
CA ARG A 281 -2.88 -0.60 10.82
C ARG A 281 -2.50 -0.73 9.36
N SER A 282 -3.48 -1.00 8.52
CA SER A 282 -3.26 -1.08 7.08
C SER A 282 -4.41 -0.46 6.30
N ILE A 283 -4.10 -0.05 5.07
CA ILE A 283 -5.08 0.38 4.10
C ILE A 283 -4.99 -0.60 2.93
N MET A 284 -6.09 -1.28 2.65
CA MET A 284 -6.25 -1.97 1.38
C MET A 284 -6.64 -0.97 0.30
N ARG A 285 -5.99 -1.05 -0.86
CA ARG A 285 -6.29 -0.24 -2.02
C ARG A 285 -6.44 -1.13 -3.26
N CYS A 286 -7.65 -1.18 -3.80
CA CYS A 286 -7.92 -1.78 -5.10
C CYS A 286 -7.77 -0.68 -6.16
N ASN A 287 -6.92 -0.87 -7.16
CA ASN A 287 -6.80 0.04 -8.30
C ASN A 287 -7.32 -0.65 -9.57
N TYR A 288 -8.07 0.08 -10.37
CA TYR A 288 -8.48 -0.33 -11.71
C TYR A 288 -8.00 0.71 -12.72
N TYR A 289 -7.29 0.23 -13.74
CA TYR A 289 -6.72 1.06 -14.80
C TYR A 289 -7.47 0.79 -16.10
N PRO A 290 -8.54 1.55 -16.42
CA PRO A 290 -9.30 1.34 -17.63
C PRO A 290 -8.42 1.58 -18.88
N PRO A 291 -8.66 0.85 -19.99
CA PRO A 291 -7.96 1.09 -21.25
C PRO A 291 -8.00 2.56 -21.65
N CYS A 292 -6.85 3.11 -22.01
CA CYS A 292 -6.73 4.52 -22.34
C CYS A 292 -6.65 4.74 -23.86
N PRO A 293 -7.37 5.72 -24.43
CA PRO A 293 -7.28 6.03 -25.86
C PRO A 293 -5.95 6.74 -26.24
N GLU A 294 -5.29 7.41 -25.30
CA GLU A 294 -4.04 8.17 -25.50
C GLU A 294 -3.04 7.87 -24.36
N PRO A 295 -2.60 6.59 -24.21
CA PRO A 295 -1.82 6.13 -23.06
C PRO A 295 -0.47 6.85 -22.90
N GLU A 296 0.10 7.38 -23.98
CA GLU A 296 1.35 8.15 -23.99
C GLU A 296 1.22 9.57 -23.41
N ARG A 297 -0.01 10.04 -23.19
CA ARG A 297 -0.31 11.40 -22.71
C ARG A 297 -0.82 11.45 -21.27
N THR A 298 -0.96 10.29 -20.63
CA THR A 298 -1.46 10.16 -19.26
C THR A 298 -0.70 9.12 -18.46
N LEU A 299 -0.93 9.08 -17.15
CA LEU A 299 -0.42 8.05 -16.26
C LEU A 299 -1.55 7.47 -15.43
N GLY A 300 -1.49 6.16 -15.19
CA GLY A 300 -2.42 5.47 -14.30
C GLY A 300 -2.20 5.89 -12.85
N THR A 301 -0.96 6.11 -12.45
CA THR A 301 -0.58 6.78 -11.20
C THR A 301 0.69 7.57 -11.46
N GLY A 302 0.72 8.81 -11.00
CA GLY A 302 1.89 9.67 -11.15
C GLY A 302 3.12 9.21 -10.37
N PRO A 303 4.29 9.82 -10.64
CA PRO A 303 5.49 9.64 -9.84
C PRO A 303 5.23 9.97 -8.36
N HIS A 304 5.48 9.02 -7.47
CA HIS A 304 5.35 9.20 -6.02
C HIS A 304 6.27 8.26 -5.24
N CYS A 305 6.50 8.59 -3.98
CA CYS A 305 7.01 7.66 -2.97
C CYS A 305 5.83 7.25 -2.08
N ASP A 306 5.84 6.00 -1.61
CA ASP A 306 4.82 5.55 -0.68
C ASP A 306 5.11 6.10 0.72
N PRO A 307 4.18 6.82 1.36
CA PRO A 307 4.40 7.39 2.70
C PRO A 307 4.36 6.31 3.81
N THR A 308 3.95 5.10 3.47
CA THR A 308 3.77 3.96 4.38
C THR A 308 5.09 3.34 4.84
N ALA A 309 5.04 2.32 5.70
CA ALA A 309 6.22 1.56 6.07
C ALA A 309 6.58 0.53 4.99
N LEU A 310 5.55 -0.21 4.56
CA LEU A 310 5.66 -1.32 3.62
C LEU A 310 4.43 -1.36 2.74
N THR A 311 4.61 -1.71 1.48
CA THR A 311 3.53 -1.98 0.55
C THR A 311 3.71 -3.38 -0.03
N ILE A 312 2.62 -4.16 -0.04
CA ILE A 312 2.53 -5.47 -0.68
C ILE A 312 1.56 -5.33 -1.85
N LEU A 313 2.05 -5.52 -3.07
CA LEU A 313 1.29 -5.36 -4.29
C LEU A 313 1.09 -6.71 -4.97
N LEU A 314 -0.17 -7.12 -5.07
CA LEU A 314 -0.59 -8.19 -5.98
C LEU A 314 -1.00 -7.56 -7.31
N GLN A 315 -0.30 -7.93 -8.38
CA GLN A 315 -0.55 -7.45 -9.74
C GLN A 315 -1.27 -8.51 -10.57
N ASP A 316 -1.92 -8.05 -11.63
CA ASP A 316 -2.33 -8.90 -12.75
C ASP A 316 -1.15 -9.12 -13.73
N ASP A 317 -1.43 -9.82 -14.83
CA ASP A 317 -0.44 -10.10 -15.87
C ASP A 317 -0.30 -8.95 -16.90
N VAL A 318 -0.98 -7.81 -16.72
CA VAL A 318 -0.91 -6.66 -17.64
C VAL A 318 0.31 -5.79 -17.34
N GLY A 319 0.73 -5.74 -16.07
CA GLY A 319 1.92 -5.00 -15.64
C GLY A 319 1.68 -3.49 -15.53
N GLY A 320 2.67 -2.70 -15.95
CA GLY A 320 2.60 -1.23 -15.94
C GLY A 320 3.18 -0.54 -14.70
N LEU A 321 3.70 -1.29 -13.72
CA LEU A 321 4.50 -0.73 -12.62
C LEU A 321 5.89 -0.36 -13.13
N GLU A 322 6.32 0.87 -12.83
CA GLU A 322 7.65 1.36 -13.18
C GLU A 322 8.30 2.05 -11.99
N VAL A 323 9.62 1.88 -11.88
CA VAL A 323 10.46 2.45 -10.83
C VAL A 323 11.51 3.35 -11.46
N LEU A 324 11.72 4.53 -10.90
CA LEU A 324 12.77 5.45 -11.33
C LEU A 324 14.12 5.01 -10.74
N VAL A 325 15.06 4.60 -11.58
CA VAL A 325 16.43 4.22 -11.18
C VAL A 325 17.41 4.96 -12.10
N ASP A 326 18.37 5.68 -11.51
CA ASP A 326 19.38 6.46 -12.22
C ASP A 326 18.80 7.46 -13.25
N GLY A 327 17.61 8.01 -12.95
CA GLY A 327 16.91 8.97 -13.82
C GLY A 327 16.11 8.35 -14.96
N GLU A 328 16.06 7.02 -15.05
CA GLU A 328 15.30 6.26 -16.04
C GLU A 328 14.14 5.49 -15.42
N TRP A 329 12.98 5.51 -16.07
CA TRP A 329 11.84 4.69 -15.68
C TRP A 329 12.04 3.26 -16.17
N ARG A 330 12.18 2.32 -15.24
CA ARG A 330 12.38 0.91 -15.54
C ARG A 330 11.13 0.09 -15.17
N PRO A 331 10.57 -0.69 -16.11
CA PRO A 331 9.40 -1.52 -15.83
C PRO A 331 9.75 -2.67 -14.90
N VAL A 332 8.81 -3.00 -14.01
CA VAL A 332 8.87 -4.18 -13.15
C VAL A 332 8.01 -5.27 -13.77
N ARG A 333 8.63 -6.35 -14.21
CA ARG A 333 7.94 -7.50 -14.79
C ARG A 333 7.21 -8.29 -13.69
N PRO A 334 5.88 -8.48 -13.79
CA PRO A 334 5.15 -9.36 -12.87
C PRO A 334 5.66 -10.80 -12.97
N VAL A 335 5.93 -11.42 -11.82
CA VAL A 335 6.25 -12.86 -11.74
C VAL A 335 5.00 -13.61 -11.28
N PRO A 336 4.51 -14.62 -12.05
CA PRO A 336 3.33 -15.38 -11.66
C PRO A 336 3.44 -15.99 -10.26
N GLY A 337 2.44 -15.70 -9.42
CA GLY A 337 2.40 -16.19 -8.04
C GLY A 337 3.36 -15.49 -7.08
N ALA A 338 4.03 -14.42 -7.49
CA ALA A 338 4.79 -13.55 -6.61
C ALA A 338 4.01 -12.26 -6.29
N MET A 339 4.40 -11.60 -5.20
CA MET A 339 3.91 -10.26 -4.85
C MET A 339 5.07 -9.28 -4.84
N VAL A 340 4.87 -8.08 -5.37
CA VAL A 340 5.86 -7.01 -5.34
C VAL A 340 5.83 -6.35 -3.97
N ILE A 341 7.01 -6.15 -3.39
CA ILE A 341 7.22 -5.46 -2.13
C ILE A 341 7.94 -4.15 -2.42
N ASN A 342 7.47 -3.07 -1.81
CA ASN A 342 8.19 -1.81 -1.80
C ASN A 342 8.28 -1.19 -0.41
N ILE A 343 9.45 -0.59 -0.16
CA ILE A 343 9.75 0.10 1.09
C ILE A 343 9.27 1.53 0.98
N GLY A 344 8.50 1.97 1.98
CA GLY A 344 7.99 3.34 2.03
C GLY A 344 8.79 4.25 2.96
N ASP A 345 8.48 5.54 2.89
CA ASP A 345 9.20 6.62 3.57
C ASP A 345 9.24 6.43 5.10
N THR A 346 8.19 5.85 5.71
CA THR A 346 8.15 5.62 7.16
C THR A 346 9.25 4.65 7.60
N PHE A 347 9.43 3.54 6.87
CA PHE A 347 10.45 2.55 7.22
C PHE A 347 11.86 3.06 6.89
N MET A 348 12.02 3.80 5.79
CA MET A 348 13.29 4.47 5.46
C MET A 348 13.73 5.44 6.58
N ALA A 349 12.79 6.21 7.14
CA ALA A 349 13.07 7.12 8.24
C ALA A 349 13.44 6.38 9.54
N LEU A 350 12.73 5.31 9.89
CA LEU A 350 12.96 4.51 11.10
C LEU A 350 14.32 3.81 11.14
N THR A 351 14.75 3.30 9.99
CA THR A 351 15.99 2.51 9.89
C THR A 351 17.26 3.37 9.87
N LEU A 352 17.11 4.71 9.96
CA LEU A 352 18.18 5.66 9.71
C LEU A 352 18.97 5.31 8.44
N ILE A 353 18.28 4.77 7.42
CA ILE A 353 18.73 4.79 6.03
C ILE A 353 18.65 6.27 5.57
N ILE A 354 19.36 7.14 6.29
CA ILE A 354 19.62 8.52 5.97
C ILE A 354 20.90 8.48 5.10
N SER A 355 20.96 9.32 4.06
CA SER A 355 22.17 9.64 3.30
C SER A 355 22.63 8.76 2.13
N CYS A 356 21.88 7.75 1.69
CA CYS A 356 22.06 7.28 0.31
C CYS A 356 21.42 8.30 -0.64
N ARG A 357 22.23 9.25 -1.11
CA ARG A 357 21.93 10.15 -2.24
C ARG A 357 21.36 9.33 -3.40
N GLY A 358 20.03 9.25 -3.52
CA GLY A 358 19.36 8.66 -4.68
C GLY A 358 18.27 7.61 -4.40
N SER A 359 18.24 6.96 -3.24
CA SER A 359 17.43 5.73 -3.05
C SER A 359 15.99 5.96 -2.54
N ARG A 360 15.34 7.08 -2.90
CA ARG A 360 13.88 7.16 -2.74
C ARG A 360 13.25 6.44 -3.92
N SER A 361 12.55 5.37 -3.63
CA SER A 361 11.77 4.58 -4.57
C SER A 361 10.62 5.41 -5.17
N VAL A 362 10.91 6.13 -6.25
CA VAL A 362 9.86 6.84 -7.00
C VAL A 362 9.21 5.85 -7.95
N VAL A 363 7.90 5.68 -7.82
CA VAL A 363 7.11 4.79 -8.67
C VAL A 363 5.99 5.49 -9.40
N ARG A 364 5.62 4.92 -10.54
CA ARG A 364 4.43 5.29 -11.30
C ARG A 364 3.75 4.05 -11.84
N SER A 365 2.51 4.23 -12.31
CA SER A 365 1.82 3.21 -13.10
C SER A 365 1.48 3.79 -14.46
N VAL A 366 1.82 3.09 -15.54
CA VAL A 366 1.34 3.38 -16.89
C VAL A 366 0.01 2.67 -17.14
N VAL A 367 -0.78 3.18 -18.08
CA VAL A 367 -2.08 2.61 -18.41
C VAL A 367 -1.99 1.69 -19.62
N PRO A 368 -2.80 0.61 -19.66
CA PRO A 368 -2.86 -0.24 -20.83
C PRO A 368 -3.41 0.53 -22.03
N SER A 369 -2.81 0.29 -23.20
CA SER A 369 -3.34 0.75 -24.48
C SER A 369 -4.65 0.03 -24.83
N ARG A 370 -5.44 0.60 -25.73
CA ARG A 370 -6.76 0.09 -26.14
C ARG A 370 -6.76 -1.27 -26.86
N ALA A 371 -5.62 -1.87 -27.19
CA ALA A 371 -5.58 -3.19 -27.82
C ALA A 371 -5.89 -4.26 -26.75
N VAL A 372 -7.06 -4.91 -26.72
CA VAL A 372 -7.78 -5.63 -27.79
C VAL A 372 -9.26 -5.33 -27.81
#